data_AF-A0AAN8Q1X9-F1
#
_entry.id   AF-A0AAN8Q1X9-F1
#
_cell.length_a   1.000
_cell.length_b   1.000
_cell.length_c   1.000
_cell.angle_alpha   90.00
_cell.angle_beta   90.00
_cell.angle_gamma   90.00
#
_symmetry.space_group_name_H-M   'P 1'
#
loop_
_entity.id
_entity.type
_entity.pdbx_description
1 polymer ?
#
loop_
_entity_poly.entity_id
_entity_poly.type
_entity_poly.pdbx_seq_one_letter_code
_entity_poly.pdbx_strand_id
1 'polypeptide(L)'
;MLKQPKARGAMSFLVTGVKVGIAIELAFFGGSYLLWRQMNSSQDFRRRMYKKYPSVLNAYYWVGERTGYQTREMDYKTWGISDQ
;
A
#
# COMPACT_ATOMS: atom_id res chain seq x y z
N MET A 1 51.73 16.70 -10.90
CA MET A 1 50.88 15.49 -10.75
C MET A 1 49.62 15.90 -9.96
N LEU A 2 48.52 16.23 -10.63
CA LEU A 2 47.31 16.73 -9.98
C LEU A 2 46.53 15.57 -9.36
N LYS A 3 46.39 15.56 -8.02
CA LYS A 3 45.70 14.53 -7.26
C LYS A 3 44.19 14.72 -7.48
N GLN A 4 43.58 13.86 -8.29
CA GLN A 4 42.13 13.89 -8.55
C GLN A 4 41.36 13.86 -7.22
N PRO A 5 40.38 14.76 -7.00
CA PRO A 5 39.64 14.80 -5.74
C PRO A 5 38.79 13.53 -5.59
N LYS A 6 38.57 13.09 -4.34
CA LYS A 6 37.83 11.88 -3.94
C LYS A 6 36.32 11.89 -4.31
N ALA A 7 35.91 12.63 -5.34
CA ALA A 7 34.53 12.77 -5.81
C ALA A 7 33.90 11.44 -6.26
N ARG A 8 34.72 10.47 -6.67
CA ARG A 8 34.26 9.14 -7.12
C ARG A 8 33.55 8.34 -6.01
N GLY A 9 33.96 8.52 -4.75
CA GLY A 9 33.33 7.87 -3.60
C GLY A 9 31.95 8.46 -3.30
N ALA A 10 31.84 9.80 -3.23
CA ALA A 10 30.58 10.49 -2.95
C ALA A 10 29.51 10.23 -4.03
N MET A 11 29.90 10.23 -5.31
CA MET A 11 28.99 9.90 -6.42
C MET A 11 28.44 8.47 -6.32
N SER A 12 29.26 7.51 -5.88
CA SER A 12 28.83 6.12 -5.70
C SER A 12 27.77 5.98 -4.60
N PHE A 13 27.92 6.69 -3.48
CA PHE A 13 26.92 6.64 -2.40
C PHE A 13 25.58 7.25 -2.84
N LEU A 14 25.61 8.35 -3.60
CA LEU A 14 24.40 8.97 -4.14
C LEU A 14 23.65 8.03 -5.09
N VAL A 15 24.35 7.41 -6.04
CA VAL A 15 23.73 6.47 -6.99
C VAL A 15 23.14 5.25 -6.27
N THR A 16 23.84 4.71 -5.26
CA THR A 16 23.32 3.61 -4.45
C THR A 16 22.08 4.04 -3.67
N GLY A 17 22.09 5.23 -3.07
CA GLY A 17 20.93 5.78 -2.36
C GLY A 17 19.71 5.91 -3.27
N VAL A 18 19.87 6.43 -4.49
CA VAL A 18 18.79 6.54 -5.48
C VAL A 18 18.24 5.17 -5.86
N LYS A 19 19.11 4.18 -6.13
CA LYS A 19 18.67 2.81 -6.46
C LYS A 19 17.86 2.17 -5.33
N VAL A 20 18.30 2.34 -4.09
CA VAL A 20 17.58 1.84 -2.91
C VAL A 20 16.24 2.55 -2.76
N GLY A 21 16.19 3.87 -2.95
CA GLY A 21 14.95 4.65 -2.94
C GLY A 21 13.94 4.11 -3.96
N ILE A 22 14.36 3.93 -5.22
CA ILE A 22 13.52 3.36 -6.28
C ILE A 22 13.03 1.96 -5.91
N ALA A 23 13.91 1.09 -5.38
CA ALA A 23 13.52 -0.26 -4.97
C ALA A 23 12.45 -0.24 -3.85
N ILE A 24 12.59 0.68 -2.89
CA ILE A 24 11.62 0.88 -1.81
C ILE A 24 10.27 1.36 -2.37
N GLU A 25 10.28 2.35 -3.25
CA GLU A 25 9.06 2.87 -3.90
C GLU A 25 8.33 1.79 -4.69
N LEU A 26 9.06 1.00 -5.49
CA LEU A 26 8.50 -0.11 -6.24
C LEU A 26 7.90 -1.19 -5.33
N ALA A 27 8.55 -1.48 -4.20
CA ALA A 27 8.05 -2.43 -3.22
C ALA A 27 6.74 -1.94 -2.57
N PHE A 28 6.68 -0.67 -2.16
CA PHE A 28 5.46 -0.09 -1.58
C PHE A 28 4.33 0.02 -2.60
N PHE A 29 4.62 0.45 -3.82
CA PHE A 29 3.63 0.54 -4.89
C PHE A 29 3.09 -0.84 -5.27
N GLY A 30 3.98 -1.82 -5.48
CA GLY A 30 3.62 -3.21 -5.77
C GLY A 30 2.82 -3.85 -4.64
N GLY A 31 3.26 -3.68 -3.40
CA GLY A 31 2.53 -4.17 -2.22
C GLY A 31 1.13 -3.55 -2.09
N SER A 32 1.01 -2.24 -2.31
CA SER A 32 -0.28 -1.54 -2.27
C SER A 32 -1.22 -2.01 -3.38
N TYR A 33 -0.72 -2.23 -4.59
CA TYR A 33 -1.52 -2.75 -5.70
C TYR A 33 -2.00 -4.19 -5.43
N LEU A 34 -1.12 -5.06 -4.93
CA LEU A 34 -1.50 -6.43 -4.56
C LEU A 34 -2.57 -6.43 -3.46
N LEU A 35 -2.42 -5.57 -2.46
CA LEU A 35 -3.40 -5.40 -1.40
C LEU A 35 -4.75 -4.94 -1.95
N TRP A 36 -4.76 -3.90 -2.79
CA TRP A 36 -5.97 -3.41 -3.45
C TRP A 36 -6.64 -4.49 -4.31
N ARG A 37 -5.86 -5.24 -5.09
CA ARG A 37 -6.35 -6.36 -5.91
C ARG A 37 -7.00 -7.44 -5.05
N GLN A 38 -6.38 -7.83 -3.93
CA GLN A 38 -6.94 -8.83 -3.02
C GLN A 38 -8.22 -8.32 -2.32
N MET A 39 -8.24 -7.05 -1.89
CA MET A 39 -9.43 -6.44 -1.30
C MET A 39 -10.59 -6.36 -2.29
N ASN A 40 -10.35 -6.04 -3.56
CA ASN A 40 -11.43 -6.04 -4.57
C ASN A 40 -11.89 -7.45 -4.96
N SER A 41 -10.98 -8.42 -4.98
CA SER A 41 -11.29 -9.76 -5.49
C SER A 41 -11.99 -10.68 -4.48
N SER A 42 -11.81 -10.47 -3.17
CA SER A 42 -12.30 -11.42 -2.16
C SER A 42 -12.87 -10.72 -0.93
N GLN A 43 -14.15 -10.97 -0.66
CA GLN A 43 -14.81 -10.52 0.55
C GLN A 43 -14.23 -11.18 1.82
N ASP A 44 -13.80 -12.44 1.75
CA ASP A 44 -13.12 -13.12 2.87
C ASP A 44 -11.78 -12.46 3.21
N PHE A 45 -11.05 -11.99 2.19
CA PHE A 45 -9.83 -11.22 2.43
C PHE A 45 -10.15 -9.92 3.19
N ARG A 46 -11.20 -9.19 2.77
CA ARG A 46 -11.68 -8.01 3.50
C ARG A 46 -12.10 -8.36 4.92
N ARG A 47 -12.74 -9.51 5.16
CA ARG A 47 -13.08 -9.99 6.51
C ARG A 47 -11.86 -10.24 7.38
N ARG A 48 -10.77 -10.76 6.82
CA ARG A 48 -9.50 -10.91 7.55
C ARG A 48 -8.88 -9.56 7.87
N MET A 49 -8.91 -8.62 6.93
CA MET A 49 -8.45 -7.25 7.16
C MET A 49 -9.26 -6.54 8.23
N TYR A 50 -10.57 -6.76 8.29
CA TYR A 50 -11.44 -6.23 9.34
C TYR A 50 -10.96 -6.67 10.74
N LYS A 51 -10.60 -7.95 10.89
CA LYS A 51 -10.15 -8.50 12.17
C LYS A 51 -8.72 -8.10 12.55
N LYS A 52 -7.80 -7.99 11.58
CA LYS A 52 -6.36 -7.82 11.84
C LYS A 52 -5.87 -6.38 11.67
N TYR A 53 -6.39 -5.67 10.68
CA TYR A 53 -5.95 -4.33 10.28
C TYR A 53 -7.16 -3.44 9.92
N PRO A 54 -8.05 -3.16 10.89
CA PRO A 54 -9.30 -2.44 10.63
C PRO A 54 -9.08 -1.05 10.02
N SER A 55 -8.01 -0.34 10.41
CA SER A 55 -7.67 0.98 9.86
C SER A 55 -7.40 0.93 8.35
N VAL A 56 -6.75 -0.12 7.85
CA VAL A 56 -6.45 -0.30 6.42
C VAL A 56 -7.73 -0.57 5.64
N LEU A 57 -8.60 -1.43 6.18
CA LEU A 57 -9.89 -1.71 5.56
C LEU A 57 -10.79 -0.47 5.54
N ASN A 58 -10.81 0.32 6.62
CA ASN A 58 -11.57 1.56 6.67
C ASN A 58 -11.10 2.57 5.62
N ALA A 59 -9.78 2.71 5.44
CA ALA A 59 -9.23 3.56 4.38
C ALA A 59 -9.68 3.08 2.98
N TYR A 60 -9.67 1.76 2.74
CA TYR A 60 -10.19 1.18 1.49
C TYR A 60 -11.67 1.49 1.27
N TYR A 61 -12.51 1.31 2.29
CA TYR A 61 -13.92 1.67 2.20
C TYR A 61 -14.12 3.16 1.94
N TRP A 62 -13.40 4.02 2.65
CA TRP A 62 -13.48 5.47 2.48
C TRP A 62 -13.11 5.92 1.07
N VAL A 63 -12.10 5.28 0.45
CA VAL A 63 -11.78 5.52 -0.97
C VAL A 63 -12.91 5.04 -1.88
N GLY A 64 -13.46 3.84 -1.65
CA GLY A 64 -14.58 3.30 -2.43
C GLY A 64 -15.85 4.16 -2.33
N GLU A 65 -16.16 4.67 -1.15
CA GLU A 65 -17.32 5.54 -0.91
C GLU A 65 -17.24 6.85 -1.68
N ARG A 66 -16.03 7.42 -1.79
CA ARG A 66 -15.81 8.62 -2.63
C ARG A 66 -15.96 8.37 -4.12
N THR A 67 -15.74 7.15 -4.58
CA THR A 67 -15.94 6.76 -5.97
C THR A 67 -17.32 6.18 -6.23
N GLY A 68 -18.22 6.19 -5.22
CA GLY A 68 -19.61 5.77 -5.33
C GLY A 68 -19.87 4.29 -5.04
N TYR A 69 -18.88 3.54 -4.53
CA TYR A 69 -19.05 2.14 -4.15
C TYR A 69 -19.43 2.01 -2.68
N GLN A 70 -20.51 1.27 -2.38
CA GLN A 70 -20.99 0.99 -1.03
C GLN A 70 -20.46 -0.36 -0.49
N THR A 71 -19.16 -0.63 -0.68
CA THR A 71 -18.56 -1.94 -0.34
C THR A 71 -18.62 -2.25 1.15
N ARG A 72 -18.55 -1.23 2.03
CA ARG A 72 -18.65 -1.40 3.50
C ARG A 72 -19.99 -2.01 3.89
N GLU A 73 -21.09 -1.41 3.44
CA GLU A 73 -22.44 -1.82 3.80
C GLU A 73 -22.72 -3.26 3.31
N MET A 74 -22.33 -3.57 2.07
CA MET A 74 -22.44 -4.92 1.51
C MET A 74 -21.68 -5.94 2.36
N ASP A 75 -20.45 -5.64 2.74
CA ASP A 75 -19.62 -6.53 3.55
C ASP A 75 -20.20 -6.74 4.94
N TYR A 76 -20.64 -5.67 5.61
CA TYR A 76 -21.19 -5.76 6.96
C TYR A 76 -22.50 -6.55 6.96
N LYS A 77 -23.36 -6.32 5.97
CA LYS A 77 -24.56 -7.12 5.77
C LYS A 77 -24.23 -8.60 5.58
N THR A 78 -23.27 -8.94 4.73
CA THR A 78 -22.86 -10.35 4.54
C THR A 78 -22.29 -10.96 5.82
N TRP A 79 -21.59 -10.16 6.61
CA TRP A 79 -20.98 -10.63 7.86
C TRP A 79 -21.91 -10.60 9.07
N GLY A 80 -23.16 -10.17 8.91
CA GLY A 80 -24.12 -10.03 10.00
C GLY A 80 -23.73 -8.95 11.02
N ILE A 81 -22.96 -7.95 10.59
CA ILE A 81 -22.65 -6.76 11.38
C ILE A 81 -23.68 -5.69 11.01
N SER A 82 -24.46 -5.25 11.99
CA SER A 82 -25.24 -4.02 11.87
C SER A 82 -24.29 -2.83 12.00
N ASP A 83 -24.25 -1.93 11.01
CA ASP A 83 -23.71 -0.58 11.22
C ASP A 83 -24.45 0.03 12.43
N GLN A 84 -23.69 0.41 13.46
CA GLN A 84 -24.21 1.23 14.58
C GLN A 84 -24.26 2.69 14.16
#